data_AF-A0A2V6AZ64-F1
#
_entry.id   AF-A0A2V6AZ64-F1
#
_cell.length_a   1.000
_cell.length_b   1.000
_cell.length_c   1.000
_cell.angle_alpha   90.00
_cell.angle_beta   90.00
_cell.angle_gamma   90.00
#
_symmetry.space_group_name_H-M   'P 1'
#
loop_
_entity.id
_entity.type
_entity.pdbx_description
1 polymer ?
#
loop_
_entity_poly.entity_id
_entity_poly.type
_entity_poly.pdbx_seq_one_letter_code
_entity_poly.pdbx_strand_id
1 'polypeptide(L)'
;MSKKVQFRLTERAGFTLVEIMVVVGVITLLAALALPGMIRARKRAQASRVKDDLRLIEAAVDQYSIETQRQPGSVVSVADWTAYLKKETHLCTTGRDVLGHDFGPQTVDQIPTVPPETYAQLADVADDGFWAPFTP
;
A
#
# COMPACT_ATOMS: atom_id res chain seq x y z
N MET A 1 -20.80 -73.92 13.20
CA MET A 1 -21.35 -72.78 12.41
C MET A 1 -20.27 -71.71 12.34
N SER A 2 -19.47 -71.67 11.26
CA SER A 2 -18.29 -70.78 11.15
C SER A 2 -18.60 -69.62 10.20
N LYS A 3 -18.72 -68.40 10.73
CA LYS A 3 -18.90 -67.18 9.92
C LYS A 3 -17.55 -66.77 9.34
N LYS A 4 -17.41 -66.86 8.01
CA LYS A 4 -16.26 -66.30 7.29
C LYS A 4 -16.38 -64.78 7.30
N VAL A 5 -15.52 -64.10 8.04
CA VAL A 5 -15.39 -62.63 8.00
C VAL A 5 -14.70 -62.28 6.69
N GLN A 6 -15.44 -61.69 5.74
CA GLN A 6 -14.89 -61.16 4.49
C GLN A 6 -14.36 -59.74 4.74
N PHE A 7 -13.04 -59.58 4.81
CA PHE A 7 -12.41 -58.26 4.75
C PHE A 7 -12.55 -57.72 3.33
N ARG A 8 -13.42 -56.73 3.12
CA ARG A 8 -13.41 -55.94 1.89
C ARG A 8 -12.19 -55.03 1.93
N LEU A 9 -11.22 -55.27 1.04
CA LEU A 9 -10.14 -54.33 0.80
C LEU A 9 -10.73 -53.14 0.04
N THR A 10 -10.93 -52.02 0.72
CA THR A 10 -11.23 -50.75 0.05
C THR A 10 -10.02 -50.39 -0.80
N GLU A 11 -10.20 -50.30 -2.13
CA GLU A 11 -9.16 -49.82 -3.03
C GLU A 11 -8.77 -48.39 -2.64
N ARG A 12 -7.58 -48.24 -2.08
CA ARG A 12 -7.01 -46.92 -1.81
C ARG A 12 -6.53 -46.36 -3.14
N ALA A 13 -7.30 -45.45 -3.73
CA ALA A 13 -6.83 -44.63 -4.84
C ALA A 13 -5.70 -43.71 -4.34
N GLY A 14 -4.49 -43.92 -4.83
CA GLY A 14 -3.33 -43.07 -4.56
C GLY A 14 -3.07 -42.13 -5.73
N PHE A 15 -2.59 -40.91 -5.45
CA PHE A 15 -2.13 -39.98 -6.48
C PHE A 15 -0.88 -40.54 -7.17
N THR A 16 -0.84 -40.44 -8.49
CA THR A 16 0.37 -40.74 -9.26
C THR A 16 1.36 -39.58 -9.17
N LEU A 17 2.65 -39.89 -9.27
CA LEU A 17 3.71 -38.87 -9.33
C LEU A 17 3.50 -37.93 -10.54
N VAL A 18 3.03 -38.49 -11.67
CA VAL A 18 2.77 -37.75 -12.90
C VAL A 18 1.62 -36.75 -12.74
N GLU A 19 0.53 -37.11 -12.05
CA GLU A 19 -0.57 -36.18 -11.77
C GLU A 19 -0.08 -34.95 -11.00
N ILE A 20 0.76 -35.13 -9.99
CA ILE A 20 1.30 -34.01 -9.22
C ILE A 20 2.28 -33.17 -10.06
N MET A 21 3.10 -33.80 -10.92
CA MET A 21 4.02 -33.07 -11.80
C MET A 21 3.29 -32.12 -12.74
N VAL A 22 2.21 -32.59 -13.40
CA VAL A 22 1.44 -31.76 -14.33
C VAL A 22 0.74 -30.63 -13.58
N VAL A 23 0.16 -30.91 -12.41
CA VAL A 23 -0.54 -29.89 -11.60
C VAL A 23 0.41 -28.78 -11.17
N VAL A 24 1.59 -29.12 -10.64
CA VAL A 24 2.58 -28.10 -10.23
C VAL A 24 3.11 -27.35 -11.45
N GLY A 25 3.29 -28.02 -12.59
CA GLY A 25 3.71 -27.38 -13.86
C GLY A 25 2.71 -26.32 -14.35
N VAL A 26 1.40 -26.58 -14.26
CA VAL A 26 0.39 -25.59 -14.63
C VAL A 26 0.33 -24.44 -13.62
N ILE A 27 0.42 -24.73 -12.32
CA ILE A 27 0.40 -23.70 -11.27
C ILE A 27 1.60 -22.74 -11.42
N THR A 28 2.80 -23.25 -11.69
CA THR A 28 4.00 -22.40 -11.85
C THR A 28 3.90 -21.52 -13.10
N LEU A 29 3.38 -22.04 -14.21
CA LEU A 29 3.12 -21.26 -15.42
C LEU A 29 2.13 -20.12 -15.16
N LEU A 30 1.01 -20.41 -14.48
CA LEU A 30 0.02 -19.39 -14.15
C LEU A 30 0.60 -18.33 -13.19
N ALA A 31 1.35 -18.75 -12.17
CA ALA A 31 1.98 -17.84 -11.22
C ALA A 31 3.00 -16.91 -11.90
N ALA A 32 3.80 -17.43 -12.83
CA ALA A 32 4.80 -16.64 -13.56
C ALA A 32 4.18 -15.48 -14.36
N LEU A 33 2.99 -15.69 -14.93
CA LEU A 33 2.27 -14.63 -15.66
C LEU A 33 1.56 -13.64 -14.72
N ALA A 34 1.05 -14.11 -13.57
CA ALA A 34 0.26 -13.30 -12.66
C ALA A 34 1.08 -12.35 -11.76
N LEU A 35 2.24 -12.82 -11.27
CA LEU A 35 3.07 -12.11 -10.30
C LEU A 35 3.50 -10.69 -10.73
N PRO A 36 4.04 -10.44 -11.93
CA PRO A 36 4.50 -9.10 -12.30
C PRO A 36 3.34 -8.08 -12.33
N GLY A 37 2.16 -8.51 -12.79
CA GLY A 37 0.95 -7.67 -12.77
C GLY A 37 0.52 -7.29 -11.35
N MET A 38 0.60 -8.24 -10.42
CA MET A 38 0.26 -8.01 -9.01
C MET A 38 1.23 -7.02 -8.33
N ILE A 39 2.53 -7.09 -8.63
CA ILE A 39 3.52 -6.15 -8.08
C ILE A 39 3.22 -4.73 -8.57
N ARG A 40 2.94 -4.56 -9.87
CA ARG A 40 2.60 -3.25 -10.45
C ARG A 40 1.30 -2.69 -9.87
N ALA A 41 0.29 -3.54 -9.69
CA ALA A 41 -0.97 -3.16 -9.06
C ALA A 41 -0.78 -2.69 -7.62
N ARG A 42 0.07 -3.39 -6.84
CA ARG A 42 0.43 -2.99 -5.47
C ARG A 42 1.11 -1.63 -5.44
N LYS A 43 2.09 -1.38 -6.31
CA LYS A 43 2.75 -0.08 -6.41
C LYS A 43 1.77 1.04 -6.75
N ARG A 44 0.84 0.81 -7.68
CA ARG A 44 -0.20 1.78 -8.02
C ARG A 44 -1.14 2.07 -6.84
N ALA A 45 -1.50 1.05 -6.06
CA ALA A 45 -2.28 1.24 -4.84
C ALA A 45 -1.51 2.03 -3.78
N GLN A 46 -0.19 1.81 -3.67
CA GLN A 46 0.68 2.63 -2.81
C GLN A 46 0.70 4.09 -3.28
N ALA A 47 0.85 4.35 -4.58
CA ALA A 47 0.80 5.70 -5.14
C ALA A 47 -0.53 6.42 -4.83
N SER A 48 -1.67 5.74 -5.01
CA SER A 48 -2.98 6.28 -4.63
C SER A 48 -3.06 6.62 -3.15
N ARG A 49 -2.53 5.76 -2.28
CA ARG A 49 -2.52 5.99 -0.84
C ARG A 49 -1.68 7.22 -0.46
N VAL A 50 -0.48 7.37 -1.03
CA VAL A 50 0.36 8.56 -0.80
C VAL A 50 -0.36 9.83 -1.26
N LYS A 51 -1.02 9.79 -2.41
CA LYS A 51 -1.81 10.94 -2.90
C LYS A 51 -2.96 11.30 -1.96
N ASP A 52 -3.64 10.31 -1.39
CA ASP A 52 -4.70 10.56 -0.41
C ASP A 52 -4.12 11.06 0.93
N ASP A 53 -2.96 10.56 1.36
CA ASP A 53 -2.24 11.05 2.54
C ASP A 53 -1.86 12.54 2.37
N LEU A 54 -1.41 12.97 1.18
CA LEU A 54 -1.10 14.37 0.88
C LEU A 54 -2.34 15.29 1.01
N ARG A 55 -3.51 14.83 0.56
CA ARG A 55 -4.78 15.56 0.74
C ARG A 55 -5.19 15.66 2.21
N LEU A 56 -4.94 14.60 2.98
CA LEU A 56 -5.18 14.63 4.42
C LEU A 56 -4.24 15.60 5.14
N ILE A 57 -2.98 15.67 4.70
CA ILE A 57 -2.00 16.64 5.21
C ILE A 57 -2.42 18.07 4.90
N GLU A 58 -2.83 18.35 3.66
CA GLU A 58 -3.33 19.67 3.24
C GLU A 58 -4.49 20.12 4.15
N ALA A 59 -5.51 19.28 4.31
CA ALA A 59 -6.65 19.57 5.18
C ALA A 59 -6.24 19.72 6.67
N ALA A 60 -5.25 18.96 7.14
CA ALA A 60 -4.76 19.05 8.52
C ALA A 60 -4.00 20.36 8.78
N VAL A 61 -3.19 20.80 7.81
CA VAL A 61 -2.44 22.07 7.86
C VAL A 61 -3.40 23.25 7.83
N ASP A 62 -4.43 23.21 6.98
CA ASP A 62 -5.47 24.24 6.91
C ASP A 62 -6.25 24.33 8.24
N GLN A 63 -6.61 23.19 8.82
CA GLN A 63 -7.30 23.18 10.10
C GLN A 63 -6.42 23.74 11.23
N TYR A 64 -5.13 23.39 11.25
CA TYR A 64 -4.18 23.94 12.21
C TYR A 64 -4.00 25.46 12.06
N SER A 65 -3.93 25.97 10.83
CA SER A 65 -3.72 27.40 10.57
C SER A 65 -4.91 28.23 11.04
N ILE A 66 -6.13 27.72 10.84
CA ILE A 66 -7.38 28.35 11.31
C ILE A 66 -7.42 28.42 12.84
N GLU A 67 -7.08 27.32 13.54
CA GLU A 67 -7.14 27.27 15.00
C GLU A 67 -6.05 28.12 15.67
N THR A 68 -4.84 28.13 15.10
CA THR A 68 -3.69 28.83 15.67
C THR A 68 -3.45 30.22 15.09
N GLN A 69 -4.34 30.70 14.22
CA GLN A 69 -4.28 32.00 13.54
C GLN A 69 -2.92 32.25 12.86
N ARG A 70 -2.36 31.20 12.23
CA ARG A 70 -1.05 31.28 11.57
C ARG A 70 -1.18 32.02 10.25
N GLN A 71 -0.18 32.83 9.95
CA GLN A 71 -0.10 33.53 8.68
C GLN A 71 0.36 32.58 7.56
N PRO A 72 -0.04 32.84 6.30
CA PRO A 72 0.52 32.18 5.12
C PRO A 72 2.05 32.16 5.18
N GLY A 73 2.68 31.03 4.82
CA GLY A 73 4.14 30.88 4.88
C GLY A 73 4.70 30.46 6.24
N SER A 74 3.86 30.27 7.26
CA SER A 74 4.30 29.71 8.54
C SER A 74 4.61 28.22 8.40
N VAL A 75 5.75 27.79 8.96
CA VAL A 75 6.11 26.36 9.03
C VAL A 75 5.30 25.67 10.14
N VAL A 76 4.68 24.55 9.78
CA VAL A 76 3.91 23.65 10.64
C VAL A 76 4.73 22.39 10.85
N SER A 77 5.05 22.08 12.12
CA SER A 77 5.85 20.90 12.44
C SER A 77 5.06 19.60 12.22
N VAL A 78 5.78 18.48 12.07
CA VAL A 78 5.14 17.16 11.91
C VAL A 78 4.19 16.83 13.06
N ALA A 79 4.58 17.13 14.30
CA ALA A 79 3.75 16.89 15.47
C ALA A 79 2.45 17.72 15.45
N ASP A 80 2.48 18.92 14.87
CA ASP A 80 1.34 19.82 14.87
C ASP A 80 0.27 19.37 13.87
N TRP A 81 0.64 19.13 12.60
CA TRP A 81 -0.35 18.69 11.61
C TRP A 81 -0.81 17.25 11.83
N THR A 82 0.04 16.37 12.36
CA THR A 82 -0.37 14.98 12.68
C THR A 82 -1.43 14.91 13.78
N ALA A 83 -1.52 15.91 14.66
CA ALA A 83 -2.53 15.98 15.71
C ALA A 83 -3.97 16.12 15.18
N TYR A 84 -4.14 16.64 13.96
CA TYR A 84 -5.43 16.83 13.29
C TYR A 84 -5.86 15.63 12.46
N LEU A 85 -5.02 14.60 12.37
CA LEU A 85 -5.35 13.36 11.69
C LEU A 85 -6.13 12.42 12.60
N LYS A 86 -6.93 11.54 11.98
CA LYS A 86 -7.66 10.50 12.71
C LYS A 86 -6.65 9.59 13.43
N LYS A 87 -6.87 9.43 14.74
CA LYS A 87 -6.12 8.47 15.58
C LYS A 87 -6.21 7.07 14.98
N GLU A 88 -5.14 6.28 15.12
CA GLU A 88 -4.94 4.93 14.52
C GLU A 88 -4.54 4.91 13.04
N THR A 89 -4.27 6.07 12.41
CA THR A 89 -3.67 6.08 11.07
C THR A 89 -2.15 5.96 11.15
N HIS A 90 -1.52 5.24 10.22
CA HIS A 90 -0.05 5.19 10.14
C HIS A 90 0.57 6.59 10.06
N LEU A 91 -0.11 7.47 9.32
CA LEU A 91 0.28 8.85 9.11
C LEU A 91 0.28 9.67 10.40
N CYS A 92 -0.72 9.53 11.28
CA CYS A 92 -0.75 10.28 12.55
C CYS A 92 0.35 9.84 13.54
N THR A 93 0.78 8.59 13.48
CA THR A 93 1.79 8.06 14.41
C THR A 93 3.22 8.35 13.95
N THR A 94 3.47 8.31 12.64
CA THR A 94 4.83 8.36 12.09
C THR A 94 5.15 9.61 11.29
N GLY A 95 4.14 10.28 10.72
CA GLY A 95 4.35 11.34 9.73
C GLY A 95 4.98 10.83 8.42
N ARG A 96 4.93 9.51 8.18
CA ARG A 96 5.54 8.83 7.03
C ARG A 96 4.52 8.25 6.09
N ASP A 97 4.93 8.14 4.84
CA ASP A 97 4.17 7.46 3.80
C ASP A 97 4.17 5.93 3.98
N VAL A 98 3.47 5.24 3.08
CA VAL A 98 3.38 3.76 3.07
C VAL A 98 4.70 3.06 2.69
N LEU A 99 5.68 3.80 2.16
CA LEU A 99 7.01 3.30 1.80
C LEU A 99 8.05 3.57 2.90
N GLY A 100 7.70 4.36 3.92
CA GLY A 100 8.54 4.72 5.06
C GLY A 100 9.26 6.06 4.93
N HIS A 101 8.95 6.85 3.89
CA HIS A 101 9.55 8.16 3.65
C HIS A 101 8.81 9.25 4.42
N ASP A 102 9.57 10.20 4.97
CA ASP A 102 9.02 11.30 5.76
C ASP A 102 8.40 12.38 4.84
N PHE A 103 7.18 12.83 5.17
CA PHE A 103 6.58 14.01 4.51
C PHE A 103 7.20 15.33 4.98
N GLY A 104 7.78 15.34 6.18
CA GLY A 104 8.43 16.51 6.75
C GLY A 104 7.46 17.63 7.19
N PRO A 105 8.01 18.76 7.65
CA PRO A 105 7.23 19.93 8.01
C PRO A 105 6.53 20.51 6.77
N GLN A 106 5.35 21.08 6.98
CA GLN A 106 4.53 21.68 5.93
C GLN A 106 4.47 23.19 6.10
N THR A 107 4.01 23.91 5.09
CA THR A 107 3.87 25.37 5.13
C THR A 107 2.43 25.75 4.88
N VAL A 108 1.90 26.67 5.69
CA VAL A 108 0.53 27.18 5.53
C VAL A 108 0.36 27.85 4.16
N ASP A 109 -0.75 27.57 3.47
CA ASP A 109 -1.08 28.05 2.12
C ASP A 109 -0.09 27.62 1.02
N GLN A 110 0.70 26.57 1.28
CA GLN A 110 1.52 25.91 0.28
C GLN A 110 1.05 24.47 0.09
N ILE A 111 0.83 24.08 -1.17
CA ILE A 111 0.41 22.71 -1.51
C ILE A 111 1.51 21.73 -1.06
N PRO A 112 1.18 20.69 -0.27
CA PRO A 112 2.14 19.67 0.13
C PRO A 112 2.75 18.96 -1.07
N THR A 113 4.04 18.67 -1.01
CA THR A 113 4.74 17.99 -2.09
C THR A 113 4.99 16.53 -1.77
N VAL A 114 4.88 15.65 -2.78
CA VAL A 114 5.30 14.26 -2.61
C VAL A 114 6.81 14.19 -2.29
N PRO A 115 7.25 13.34 -1.34
CA PRO A 115 8.66 13.16 -1.09
C PRO A 115 9.40 12.70 -2.35
N PRO A 116 10.59 13.24 -2.67
CA PRO A 116 11.31 12.93 -3.89
C PRO A 116 11.71 11.45 -4.00
N GLU A 117 11.98 10.81 -2.86
CA GLU A 117 12.28 9.37 -2.80
C GLU A 117 11.07 8.52 -3.21
N THR A 118 9.88 8.86 -2.70
CA THR A 118 8.60 8.21 -3.03
C THR A 118 8.26 8.39 -4.50
N TYR A 119 8.41 9.61 -5.02
CA TYR A 119 8.20 9.90 -6.43
C TYR A 119 9.12 9.06 -7.32
N ALA A 120 10.41 8.99 -7.00
CA ALA A 120 11.38 8.19 -7.75
C ALA A 120 11.06 6.68 -7.70
N GLN A 121 10.64 6.16 -6.54
CA GLN A 121 10.32 4.73 -6.38
C GLN A 121 9.04 4.29 -7.11
N LEU A 122 8.11 5.22 -7.35
CA LEU A 122 6.81 4.97 -7.98
C LEU A 122 6.70 5.50 -9.41
N ALA A 123 7.78 6.05 -9.97
CA ALA A 123 7.82 6.61 -11.33
C ALA A 123 7.46 5.59 -12.43
N ASP A 124 7.55 4.27 -12.15
CA ASP A 124 7.16 3.21 -13.09
C ASP A 124 5.63 3.01 -13.20
N VAL A 125 4.87 3.54 -12.24
CA VAL A 125 3.40 3.37 -12.15
C VAL A 125 2.63 4.67 -12.06
N ALA A 126 3.28 5.79 -11.74
CA ALA A 126 2.67 7.09 -11.54
C ALA A 126 3.50 8.19 -12.22
N ASP A 127 2.87 8.92 -13.13
CA ASP A 127 3.44 10.02 -13.90
C ASP A 127 3.09 11.40 -13.29
N ASP A 128 3.59 12.48 -13.88
CA ASP A 128 3.33 13.85 -13.40
C ASP A 128 1.85 14.21 -13.39
N GLY A 129 1.09 13.70 -14.37
CA GLY A 129 -0.36 13.86 -14.41
C GLY A 129 -1.07 13.20 -13.23
N PHE A 130 -0.57 12.04 -12.78
CA PHE A 130 -1.07 11.42 -11.56
C PHE A 130 -0.74 12.24 -10.32
N TRP A 131 0.45 12.82 -10.21
CA TRP A 131 0.87 13.53 -9.00
C TRP A 131 0.29 14.93 -8.86
N ALA A 132 -0.13 15.58 -9.95
CA ALA A 132 -0.76 16.90 -9.91
C ALA A 132 -1.94 16.96 -8.90
N PRO A 133 -2.02 18.01 -8.05
CA PRO A 133 -1.14 19.19 -7.95
C PRO A 133 0.10 19.03 -7.04
N PHE A 134 0.35 17.85 -6.48
CA PHE A 134 1.37 17.58 -5.45
C PHE A 134 2.75 17.18 -6.03
N THR A 135 3.08 17.66 -7.23
CA THR A 135 4.34 17.33 -7.94
C THR A 135 5.55 17.89 -7.19
N PRO A 136 6.67 17.14 -7.09
CA PRO A 136 7.89 17.55 -6.35
C PRO A 136 8.41 18.95 -6.70
#